data_AF-A0A7S2KQQ5-F1
#
_entry.id   AF-A0A7S2KQQ5-F1
#
_cell.length_a   1.000
_cell.length_b   1.000
_cell.length_c   1.000
_cell.angle_alpha   90.00
_cell.angle_beta   90.00
_cell.angle_gamma   90.00
#
_symmetry.space_group_name_H-M   'P 1'
#
loop_
_entity.id
_entity.type
_entity.pdbx_description
1 polymer ?
#
loop_
_entity_poly.entity_id
_entity_poly.type
_entity_poly.pdbx_seq_one_letter_code
_entity_poly.pdbx_strand_id
1 'polypeptide(L)'
;LKRRAAAARGRPPVAMGPYNGSPNPKYDLAYLAAACYKGDLDALEMLLDSGDAENKFSGDINTHVTDMTPLMYAAQNGQVEAVELMLKAKADPHMKCRMPYGKDPTDGETARDIAAKSGWDDIAKVLQRAEQDIKPLRYKRYGQNNNCRLQVYETGESGDGIDALKAMRRANYVPGQVARKAPPPTGIALMFPGQGSQYVGMLSALVDDPEVRKMVATAKKVMGYDILEYCLQGPNEKLEDTSVCQPAMFLGGMAGLVKLRKERPEAVDRPTCVAGLSLGEYTALCAAGVFTFEEGMELVKLRGAAMGEAA
;
A
#
# COMPACT_ATOMS: atom_id res chain seq x y z
N LEU A 1 -36.60 -44.47 -26.58
CA LEU A 1 -36.09 -43.15 -27.02
C LEU A 1 -34.87 -42.77 -26.17
N LYS A 2 -33.67 -43.26 -26.50
CA LYS A 2 -32.53 -42.51 -27.08
C LYS A 2 -32.18 -41.18 -26.40
N ARG A 3 -31.10 -41.17 -25.60
CA ARG A 3 -29.90 -40.26 -25.68
C ARG A 3 -28.91 -40.66 -24.57
N ARG A 4 -27.90 -41.48 -24.91
CA ARG A 4 -26.47 -41.13 -25.15
C ARG A 4 -25.70 -40.76 -23.88
N ALA A 5 -25.09 -41.78 -23.27
CA ALA A 5 -23.89 -41.65 -22.45
C ALA A 5 -22.68 -41.37 -23.37
N ALA A 6 -21.89 -40.36 -23.04
CA ALA A 6 -20.57 -40.12 -23.62
C ALA A 6 -19.56 -39.98 -22.47
N ALA A 7 -18.53 -40.82 -22.53
CA ALA A 7 -17.49 -40.98 -21.53
C ALA A 7 -16.62 -39.73 -21.38
N ALA A 8 -16.48 -39.22 -20.16
CA ALA A 8 -15.41 -38.29 -19.80
C ALA A 8 -14.21 -39.09 -19.29
N ARG A 9 -13.15 -39.11 -20.10
CA ARG A 9 -11.85 -39.69 -19.73
C ARG A 9 -11.24 -38.87 -18.60
N GLY A 10 -10.79 -39.53 -17.54
CA GLY A 10 -10.14 -38.91 -16.39
C GLY A 10 -8.86 -38.15 -16.79
N ARG A 11 -8.77 -36.88 -16.38
CA ARG A 11 -7.50 -36.15 -16.31
C ARG A 11 -6.71 -36.70 -15.12
N PRO A 12 -5.39 -36.95 -15.24
CA PRO A 12 -4.59 -37.33 -14.08
C PRO A 12 -4.54 -36.17 -13.08
N PRO A 13 -4.38 -36.45 -11.77
CA PRO A 13 -4.27 -35.41 -10.77
C PRO A 13 -3.00 -34.60 -11.05
N VAL A 14 -3.17 -33.28 -11.20
CA VAL A 14 -2.05 -32.34 -11.29
C VAL A 14 -1.37 -32.33 -9.93
N ALA A 15 -0.11 -32.74 -9.86
CA ALA A 15 0.70 -32.59 -8.66
C ALA A 15 0.85 -31.09 -8.35
N MET A 16 0.10 -30.62 -7.35
CA MET A 16 0.19 -29.25 -6.85
C MET A 16 1.51 -29.10 -6.08
N GLY A 17 2.41 -28.25 -6.60
CA GLY A 17 3.56 -27.76 -5.86
C GLY A 17 3.15 -26.95 -4.63
N PRO A 18 4.09 -26.63 -3.72
CA PRO A 18 3.78 -26.00 -2.43
C PRO A 18 3.04 -24.67 -2.63
N TYR A 19 1.94 -24.53 -1.88
CA TYR A 19 1.01 -23.40 -1.89
C TYR A 19 1.73 -22.08 -1.56
N ASN A 20 1.88 -21.21 -2.55
CA ASN A 20 2.27 -19.81 -2.41
C ASN A 20 1.00 -19.05 -1.99
N GLY A 21 0.96 -18.50 -0.76
CA GLY A 21 -0.18 -17.80 -0.15
C GLY A 21 -0.66 -16.52 -0.88
N SER A 22 -1.06 -16.66 -2.14
CA SER A 22 -1.81 -15.68 -2.90
C SER A 22 -3.27 -15.74 -2.44
N PRO A 23 -3.94 -14.60 -2.16
CA PRO A 23 -5.33 -14.64 -1.74
C PRO A 23 -6.21 -15.30 -2.81
N ASN A 24 -7.20 -16.09 -2.40
CA ASN A 24 -8.17 -16.69 -3.32
C ASN A 24 -8.85 -15.55 -4.13
N PRO A 25 -8.73 -15.52 -5.47
CA PRO A 25 -9.17 -14.38 -6.28
C PRO A 25 -10.70 -14.18 -6.32
N LYS A 26 -11.47 -15.11 -5.74
CA LYS A 26 -12.94 -15.08 -5.72
C LYS A 26 -13.51 -14.03 -4.75
N TYR A 27 -12.85 -13.80 -3.61
CA TYR A 27 -13.35 -12.93 -2.54
C TYR A 27 -12.22 -12.07 -1.99
N ASP A 28 -12.24 -10.78 -2.35
CA ASP A 28 -11.25 -9.79 -1.92
C ASP A 28 -11.71 -8.99 -0.69
N LEU A 29 -10.84 -8.08 -0.23
CA LEU A 29 -11.11 -7.24 0.93
C LEU A 29 -12.30 -6.28 0.70
N ALA A 30 -12.58 -5.90 -0.54
CA ALA A 30 -13.72 -5.04 -0.87
C ALA A 30 -15.05 -5.79 -0.69
N TYR A 31 -15.11 -7.09 -1.01
CA TYR A 31 -16.27 -7.92 -0.70
C TYR A 31 -16.53 -8.03 0.81
N LEU A 32 -15.48 -8.25 1.61
CA LEU A 32 -15.60 -8.29 3.07
C LEU A 32 -16.08 -6.93 3.63
N ALA A 33 -15.51 -5.83 3.17
CA ALA A 33 -15.92 -4.49 3.59
C ALA A 33 -17.37 -4.17 3.17
N ALA A 34 -17.80 -4.60 1.98
CA ALA A 34 -19.17 -4.42 1.52
C ALA A 34 -20.17 -5.23 2.36
N ALA A 35 -19.82 -6.45 2.78
CA ALA A 35 -20.63 -7.25 3.69
C ALA A 35 -20.74 -6.60 5.07
N CYS A 36 -19.64 -6.09 5.63
CA CYS A 36 -19.64 -5.30 6.87
C CYS A 36 -20.49 -4.02 6.76
N TYR A 37 -20.40 -3.31 5.63
CA TYR A 37 -21.18 -2.09 5.38
C TYR A 37 -22.69 -2.37 5.37
N LYS A 38 -23.10 -3.46 4.73
CA LYS A 38 -24.52 -3.84 4.58
C LYS A 38 -25.09 -4.60 5.76
N GLY A 39 -24.25 -5.12 6.66
CA GLY A 39 -24.68 -6.07 7.69
C GLY A 39 -25.06 -7.44 7.14
N ASP A 40 -24.44 -7.88 6.03
CA ASP A 40 -24.72 -9.17 5.40
C ASP A 40 -24.05 -10.30 6.19
N LEU A 41 -24.74 -10.78 7.23
CA LEU A 41 -24.22 -11.77 8.16
C LEU A 41 -23.92 -13.11 7.48
N ASP A 42 -24.76 -13.54 6.53
CA ASP A 42 -24.56 -14.78 5.78
C ASP A 42 -23.26 -14.71 4.96
N ALA A 43 -23.01 -13.58 4.29
CA ALA A 43 -21.77 -13.35 3.57
C ALA A 43 -20.57 -13.29 4.52
N LEU A 44 -20.69 -12.60 5.66
CA LEU A 44 -19.60 -12.51 6.64
C LEU A 44 -19.27 -13.87 7.26
N GLU A 45 -20.27 -14.67 7.62
CA GLU A 45 -20.08 -16.03 8.12
C GLU A 45 -19.38 -16.89 7.08
N MET A 46 -19.82 -16.88 5.83
CA MET A 46 -19.17 -17.61 4.73
C MET A 46 -17.71 -17.18 4.54
N LEU A 47 -17.44 -15.87 4.60
CA LEU A 47 -16.10 -15.32 4.38
C LEU A 47 -15.15 -15.56 5.56
N LEU A 48 -15.67 -15.62 6.78
CA LEU A 48 -14.89 -15.72 8.02
C LEU A 48 -14.91 -17.13 8.63
N ASP A 49 -15.66 -18.07 8.05
CA ASP A 49 -15.69 -19.46 8.48
C ASP A 49 -14.32 -20.12 8.34
N SER A 50 -13.84 -20.66 9.46
CA SER A 50 -12.57 -21.37 9.57
C SER A 50 -12.55 -22.76 8.89
N GLY A 51 -13.72 -23.30 8.53
CA GLY A 51 -13.89 -24.66 8.01
C GLY A 51 -13.86 -24.82 6.49
N ASP A 52 -14.26 -23.81 5.71
CA ASP A 52 -14.36 -23.88 4.24
C ASP A 52 -13.22 -23.12 3.55
N ALA A 53 -12.22 -23.86 3.07
CA ALA A 53 -11.06 -23.27 2.41
C ALA A 53 -11.38 -22.64 1.03
N GLU A 54 -12.47 -23.03 0.37
CA GLU A 54 -12.83 -22.54 -0.97
C GLU A 54 -13.58 -21.21 -0.96
N ASN A 55 -14.33 -20.92 0.13
CA ASN A 55 -15.16 -19.73 0.24
C ASN A 55 -14.71 -18.70 1.30
N LYS A 56 -13.55 -18.92 1.92
CA LYS A 56 -12.98 -17.98 2.90
C LYS A 56 -12.28 -16.76 2.28
N PHE A 57 -12.33 -15.66 3.01
CA PHE A 57 -11.40 -14.55 2.84
C PHE A 57 -10.01 -14.89 3.39
N SER A 58 -8.98 -14.69 2.58
CA SER A 58 -7.59 -15.05 2.93
C SER A 58 -6.65 -13.86 3.06
N GLY A 59 -7.18 -12.63 3.14
CA GLY A 59 -6.40 -11.41 3.35
C GLY A 59 -6.42 -10.93 4.81
N ASP A 60 -5.71 -9.83 5.09
CA ASP A 60 -5.73 -9.24 6.43
C ASP A 60 -6.98 -8.36 6.63
N ILE A 61 -7.87 -8.82 7.52
CA ILE A 61 -9.13 -8.16 7.89
C ILE A 61 -8.94 -6.76 8.51
N ASN A 62 -7.73 -6.43 8.96
CA ASN A 62 -7.40 -5.11 9.53
C ASN A 62 -6.88 -4.13 8.48
N THR A 63 -6.78 -4.56 7.22
CA THR A 63 -6.37 -3.68 6.12
C THR A 63 -7.47 -2.67 5.82
N HIS A 64 -7.07 -1.43 5.54
CA HIS A 64 -8.00 -0.40 5.09
C HIS A 64 -8.45 -0.62 3.65
N VAL A 65 -9.77 -0.61 3.44
CA VAL A 65 -10.41 -0.35 2.14
C VAL A 65 -10.66 1.14 2.09
N THR A 66 -10.09 1.81 1.08
CA THR A 66 -9.95 3.27 1.04
C THR A 66 -9.35 3.80 2.35
N ASP A 67 -10.11 4.45 3.23
CA ASP A 67 -9.58 5.05 4.46
C ASP A 67 -9.99 4.32 5.74
N MET A 68 -10.83 3.28 5.65
CA MET A 68 -11.42 2.60 6.80
C MET A 68 -11.21 1.08 6.75
N THR A 69 -11.15 0.44 7.91
CA THR A 69 -11.13 -1.03 7.99
C THR A 69 -12.56 -1.59 7.83
N PRO A 70 -12.72 -2.87 7.45
CA PRO A 70 -14.04 -3.52 7.44
C PRO A 70 -14.79 -3.40 8.79
N LEU A 71 -14.08 -3.45 9.92
CA LEU A 71 -14.67 -3.24 11.25
C LEU A 71 -15.25 -1.82 11.41
N MET A 72 -14.55 -0.80 10.91
CA MET A 72 -15.03 0.59 10.92
C MET A 72 -16.25 0.78 10.03
N TYR A 73 -16.33 0.08 8.89
CA TYR A 73 -17.53 0.11 8.04
C TYR A 73 -18.76 -0.46 8.74
N ALA A 74 -18.61 -1.58 9.47
CA ALA A 74 -19.69 -2.13 10.29
C ALA A 74 -20.11 -1.16 11.40
N ALA A 75 -19.13 -0.58 12.10
CA ALA A 75 -19.37 0.38 13.18
C ALA A 75 -20.05 1.68 12.71
N GLN A 76 -19.65 2.22 11.55
CA GLN A 76 -20.24 3.43 10.97
C GLN A 76 -21.72 3.25 10.60
N ASN A 77 -22.09 2.04 10.13
CA ASN A 77 -23.42 1.75 9.58
C ASN A 77 -24.36 1.05 10.57
N GLY A 78 -24.02 1.03 11.86
CA GLY A 78 -24.91 0.51 12.89
C GLY A 78 -25.06 -1.02 12.87
N GLN A 79 -24.08 -1.75 12.33
CA GLN A 79 -24.16 -3.20 12.16
C GLN A 79 -23.56 -3.92 13.38
N VAL A 80 -24.34 -4.06 14.45
CA VAL A 80 -23.88 -4.59 15.76
C VAL A 80 -23.35 -6.02 15.61
N GLU A 81 -24.11 -6.90 14.97
CA GLU A 81 -23.79 -8.32 14.81
C GLU A 81 -22.56 -8.51 13.90
N ALA A 82 -22.41 -7.66 12.88
CA ALA A 82 -21.22 -7.66 12.03
C ALA A 82 -19.96 -7.21 12.82
N VAL A 83 -20.09 -6.21 13.70
CA VAL A 83 -18.99 -5.79 14.60
C VAL A 83 -18.57 -6.95 15.50
N GLU A 84 -19.51 -7.64 16.14
CA GLU A 84 -19.22 -8.78 17.02
C GLU A 84 -18.54 -9.92 16.26
N LEU A 85 -19.03 -10.23 15.06
CA LEU A 85 -18.49 -11.29 14.23
C LEU A 85 -17.06 -10.96 13.74
N MET A 86 -16.80 -9.71 13.38
CA MET A 86 -15.46 -9.24 13.03
C MET A 86 -14.49 -9.30 14.22
N LEU A 87 -14.93 -8.91 15.42
CA LEU A 87 -14.12 -9.03 16.65
C LEU A 87 -13.81 -10.49 17.00
N LYS A 88 -14.80 -11.39 16.85
CA LYS A 88 -14.62 -12.84 16.98
C LYS A 88 -13.59 -13.38 15.97
N ALA A 89 -13.63 -12.87 14.74
CA ALA A 89 -12.64 -13.12 13.69
C ALA A 89 -11.28 -12.44 13.91
N LYS A 90 -11.08 -11.80 15.08
CA LYS A 90 -9.83 -11.15 15.52
C LYS A 90 -9.51 -9.83 14.84
N ALA A 91 -10.52 -9.10 14.35
CA ALA A 91 -10.36 -7.70 13.98
C ALA A 91 -9.88 -6.87 15.18
N ASP A 92 -9.03 -5.88 14.94
CA ASP A 92 -8.48 -5.02 15.97
C ASP A 92 -9.28 -3.72 16.08
N PRO A 93 -9.92 -3.46 17.23
CA PRO A 93 -10.67 -2.23 17.45
C PRO A 93 -9.77 -0.99 17.57
N HIS A 94 -8.47 -1.14 17.84
CA HIS A 94 -7.51 -0.04 17.99
C HIS A 94 -7.01 0.54 16.67
N MET A 95 -7.38 -0.06 15.54
CA MET A 95 -7.07 0.48 14.23
C MET A 95 -7.67 1.89 14.09
N LYS A 96 -6.90 2.81 13.51
CA LYS A 96 -7.32 4.19 13.20
C LYS A 96 -7.53 4.38 11.70
N CYS A 97 -8.49 5.22 11.32
CA CYS A 97 -8.70 5.55 9.90
C CYS A 97 -7.48 6.24 9.28
N ARG A 98 -7.35 6.16 7.95
CA ARG A 98 -6.31 6.90 7.22
C ARG A 98 -6.70 8.37 7.14
N MET A 99 -5.72 9.23 7.36
CA MET A 99 -5.91 10.67 7.29
C MET A 99 -5.47 11.21 5.92
N PRO A 100 -6.12 12.29 5.43
CA PRO A 100 -5.65 13.03 4.27
C PRO A 100 -4.19 13.50 4.41
N TYR A 101 -3.52 13.69 3.27
CA TYR A 101 -2.11 14.12 3.22
C TYR A 101 -1.85 15.35 4.11
N GLY A 102 -0.78 15.29 4.90
CA GLY A 102 -0.33 16.39 5.78
C GLY A 102 -0.94 16.40 7.18
N LYS A 103 -1.82 15.45 7.52
CA LYS A 103 -2.35 15.27 8.88
C LYS A 103 -1.63 14.17 9.65
N ASP A 104 -1.55 14.30 10.97
CA ASP A 104 -0.90 13.31 11.83
C ASP A 104 -1.72 11.99 11.82
N PRO A 105 -1.12 10.82 11.53
CA PRO A 105 -1.81 9.54 11.57
C PRO A 105 -2.44 9.20 12.93
N THR A 106 -1.97 9.81 14.02
CA THR A 106 -2.52 9.64 15.36
C THR A 106 -3.86 10.36 15.55
N ASP A 107 -4.23 11.29 14.66
CA ASP A 107 -5.52 11.99 14.66
C ASP A 107 -6.67 11.15 14.07
N GLY A 108 -6.38 9.96 13.53
CA GLY A 108 -7.40 9.07 12.98
C GLY A 108 -8.38 8.54 14.03
N GLU A 109 -9.64 8.39 13.62
CA GLU A 109 -10.74 7.86 14.42
C GLU A 109 -10.65 6.32 14.47
N THR A 110 -10.85 5.74 15.65
CA THR A 110 -11.04 4.29 15.81
C THR A 110 -12.45 3.85 15.42
N ALA A 111 -12.70 2.54 15.33
CA ALA A 111 -14.05 2.04 15.13
C ALA A 111 -15.02 2.53 16.24
N ARG A 112 -14.53 2.65 17.49
CA ARG A 112 -15.33 3.15 18.62
C ARG A 112 -15.66 4.62 18.46
N ASP A 113 -14.68 5.44 18.07
CA ASP A 113 -14.87 6.88 17.86
C ASP A 113 -15.87 7.12 16.72
N ILE A 114 -15.78 6.34 15.64
CA ILE A 114 -16.71 6.36 14.51
C ILE A 114 -18.14 5.98 14.97
N ALA A 115 -18.29 4.87 15.72
CA ALA A 115 -19.59 4.45 16.24
C ALA A 115 -20.24 5.52 17.11
N ALA A 116 -19.48 6.10 18.04
CA ALA A 116 -19.97 7.16 18.94
C ALA A 116 -20.41 8.41 18.16
N LYS A 117 -19.61 8.84 17.18
CA LYS A 117 -19.93 9.98 16.31
C LYS A 117 -21.17 9.75 15.44
N SER A 118 -21.39 8.51 15.03
CA SER A 118 -22.56 8.09 14.25
C SER A 118 -23.80 7.82 15.11
N GLY A 119 -23.72 7.91 16.44
CA GLY A 119 -24.86 7.73 17.35
C GLY A 119 -25.15 6.26 17.73
N TRP A 120 -24.22 5.35 17.48
CA TRP A 120 -24.33 3.92 17.79
C TRP A 120 -23.71 3.60 19.17
N ASP A 121 -24.38 4.05 20.24
CA ASP A 121 -23.88 3.96 21.62
C ASP A 121 -23.67 2.52 22.12
N ASP A 122 -24.50 1.59 21.65
CA ASP A 122 -24.41 0.16 21.88
C ASP A 122 -23.16 -0.44 21.25
N ILE A 123 -22.88 -0.11 19.98
CA ILE A 123 -21.65 -0.52 19.28
C ILE A 123 -20.42 0.08 19.96
N ALA A 124 -20.46 1.36 20.34
CA ALA A 124 -19.36 2.01 21.03
C ALA A 124 -19.00 1.29 22.35
N LYS A 125 -20.00 0.80 23.10
CA LYS A 125 -19.79 -0.01 24.32
C LYS A 125 -19.19 -1.37 24.02
N VAL A 126 -19.63 -2.05 22.96
CA VAL A 126 -19.05 -3.34 22.52
C VAL A 126 -17.57 -3.15 22.17
N LEU A 127 -17.26 -2.12 21.39
CA LEU A 127 -15.89 -1.81 20.98
C LEU A 127 -15.03 -1.39 22.16
N GLN A 128 -15.56 -0.61 23.11
CA GLN A 128 -14.83 -0.24 24.33
C GLN A 128 -14.42 -1.47 25.15
N ARG A 129 -15.31 -2.47 25.28
CA ARG A 129 -14.97 -3.73 25.95
C ARG A 129 -13.89 -4.49 25.17
N ALA A 130 -14.05 -4.59 23.85
CA ALA A 130 -13.06 -5.24 22.99
C ALA A 130 -11.69 -4.57 23.05
N GLU A 131 -11.61 -3.24 23.16
CA GLU A 131 -10.37 -2.48 23.32
C GLU A 131 -9.64 -2.81 24.64
N GLN A 132 -10.37 -3.14 25.71
CA GLN A 132 -9.79 -3.57 26.99
C GLN A 132 -9.23 -4.99 26.90
N ASP A 133 -9.94 -5.88 26.20
CA ASP A 133 -9.56 -7.28 26.04
C ASP A 133 -8.40 -7.48 25.03
N ILE A 134 -8.35 -6.62 24.01
CA ILE A 134 -7.37 -6.67 22.94
C ILE A 134 -6.34 -5.57 23.19
N LYS A 135 -5.16 -5.91 23.69
CA LYS A 135 -4.08 -4.90 23.88
C LYS A 135 -3.67 -4.29 22.52
N PRO A 136 -3.43 -2.96 22.43
CA PRO A 136 -2.95 -2.34 21.20
C PRO A 136 -1.54 -2.85 20.85
N LEU A 137 -1.37 -3.40 19.64
CA LEU A 137 -0.11 -3.99 19.17
C LEU A 137 0.50 -3.17 18.04
N ARG A 138 1.84 -3.23 17.88
CA ARG A 138 2.49 -2.70 16.68
C ARG A 138 2.29 -3.65 15.49
N TYR A 139 1.72 -3.12 14.41
CA TYR A 139 1.51 -3.82 13.15
C TYR A 139 2.79 -3.93 12.31
N LYS A 140 3.11 -5.12 11.81
CA LYS A 140 4.12 -5.31 10.76
C LYS A 140 3.42 -5.57 9.43
N ARG A 141 3.63 -4.68 8.47
CA ARG A 141 2.90 -4.59 7.18
C ARG A 141 3.03 -5.81 6.23
N TYR A 142 3.81 -6.85 6.56
CA TYR A 142 4.04 -7.99 5.67
C TYR A 142 4.08 -9.34 6.43
N GLY A 143 3.17 -10.27 6.08
CA GLY A 143 3.10 -11.66 6.55
C GLY A 143 2.00 -12.47 5.82
N GLN A 144 2.18 -13.78 5.66
CA GLN A 144 1.35 -14.66 4.81
C GLN A 144 0.09 -15.26 5.46
N ASN A 145 -0.28 -14.91 6.70
CA ASN A 145 -1.45 -15.47 7.39
C ASN A 145 -2.21 -14.40 8.18
N ASN A 146 -3.55 -14.52 8.24
CA ASN A 146 -4.43 -13.72 9.10
C ASN A 146 -3.87 -13.68 10.53
N ASN A 147 -3.63 -12.48 11.06
CA ASN A 147 -2.97 -12.18 12.35
C ASN A 147 -1.44 -12.31 12.40
N CYS A 148 -0.71 -11.39 11.77
CA CYS A 148 0.63 -11.04 12.27
C CYS A 148 0.53 -10.02 13.43
N ARG A 149 -0.15 -10.43 14.52
CA ARG A 149 -0.11 -9.77 15.82
C ARG A 149 1.30 -9.96 16.42
N LEU A 150 2.08 -8.90 16.61
CA LEU A 150 3.32 -8.98 17.41
C LEU A 150 2.99 -8.67 18.87
N GLN A 151 3.29 -9.62 19.76
CA GLN A 151 3.13 -9.57 21.22
C GLN A 151 3.72 -8.27 21.82
N VAL A 152 3.00 -7.61 22.74
CA VAL A 152 3.56 -6.52 23.57
C VAL A 152 4.65 -7.10 24.47
N TYR A 153 5.81 -6.46 24.53
CA TYR A 153 6.74 -6.63 25.64
C TYR A 153 6.13 -5.96 26.87
N GLU A 154 5.79 -6.74 27.90
CA GLU A 154 5.57 -6.17 29.23
C GLU A 154 6.88 -5.57 29.73
N THR A 155 7.03 -4.26 29.59
CA THR A 155 7.94 -3.50 30.42
C THR A 155 7.15 -2.37 31.01
N GLY A 156 6.94 -2.45 32.32
CA GLY A 156 6.44 -1.33 33.09
C GLY A 156 7.27 -0.08 32.83
N GLU A 157 6.59 1.06 32.94
CA GLU A 157 7.14 2.39 33.10
C GLU A 157 7.96 2.96 31.92
N SER A 158 7.31 3.93 31.24
CA SER A 158 7.90 5.11 30.60
C SER A 158 9.40 5.06 30.29
N GLY A 159 9.75 4.63 29.07
CA GLY A 159 11.10 4.78 28.53
C GLY A 159 11.12 4.58 27.02
N ASP A 160 11.65 5.56 26.30
CA ASP A 160 11.70 5.59 24.84
C ASP A 160 12.26 4.29 24.23
N GLY A 161 11.51 3.71 23.28
CA GLY A 161 11.83 2.44 22.61
C GLY A 161 13.17 2.40 21.85
N ILE A 162 13.92 3.50 21.81
CA ILE A 162 15.27 3.57 21.25
C ILE A 162 16.31 2.96 22.20
N ASP A 163 16.14 3.09 23.52
CA ASP A 163 17.14 2.60 24.48
C ASP A 163 17.05 1.09 24.71
N ALA A 164 15.84 0.51 24.60
CA ALA A 164 15.65 -0.94 24.54
C ALA A 164 16.33 -1.56 23.30
N LEU A 165 16.32 -0.87 22.16
CA LEU A 165 16.98 -1.32 20.93
C LEU A 165 18.52 -1.31 21.06
N LYS A 166 19.07 -0.31 21.76
CA LYS A 166 20.50 -0.23 22.08
C LYS A 166 20.92 -1.31 23.08
N ALA A 167 20.06 -1.64 24.05
CA ALA A 167 20.31 -2.71 25.02
C ALA A 167 20.34 -4.10 24.37
N MET A 168 19.43 -4.38 23.42
CA MET A 168 19.42 -5.64 22.66
C MET A 168 20.64 -5.81 21.76
N ARG A 169 21.22 -4.73 21.23
CA ARG A 169 22.45 -4.81 20.44
C ARG A 169 23.70 -5.08 21.28
N ARG A 170 23.63 -4.84 22.60
CA ARG A 170 24.72 -5.06 23.56
C ARG A 170 24.62 -6.42 24.27
N ALA A 171 23.41 -6.93 24.50
CA ALA A 171 23.20 -8.26 25.07
C ALA A 171 23.07 -9.27 23.93
N ASN A 172 24.11 -10.07 23.67
CA ASN A 172 24.10 -11.24 22.77
C ASN A 172 23.09 -12.31 23.23
N TYR A 173 21.78 -12.02 23.15
CA TYR A 173 20.72 -12.90 23.59
C TYR A 173 20.12 -13.68 22.41
N VAL A 174 20.07 -15.01 22.53
CA VAL A 174 19.56 -15.94 21.51
C VAL A 174 18.59 -16.93 22.17
N PRO A 175 17.27 -16.85 21.93
CA PRO A 175 16.35 -17.94 22.26
C PRO A 175 15.86 -18.68 21.02
N GLY A 176 16.03 -20.01 21.02
CA GLY A 176 15.29 -20.95 20.18
C GLY A 176 15.74 -21.06 18.72
N GLN A 177 16.91 -21.65 18.48
CA GLN A 177 17.37 -22.01 17.14
C GLN A 177 16.53 -23.15 16.53
N VAL A 178 15.46 -22.80 15.83
CA VAL A 178 15.29 -23.36 14.48
C VAL A 178 16.00 -22.35 13.59
N ALA A 179 17.11 -22.73 12.98
CA ALA A 179 17.82 -21.87 12.04
C ALA A 179 16.85 -21.47 10.93
N ARG A 180 16.21 -20.32 11.06
CA ARG A 180 15.44 -19.72 9.98
C ARG A 180 16.45 -19.44 8.89
N LYS A 181 16.41 -20.26 7.84
CA LYS A 181 17.05 -19.93 6.57
C LYS A 181 16.59 -18.51 6.27
N ALA A 182 17.53 -17.57 6.18
CA ALA A 182 17.18 -16.19 5.83
C ALA A 182 16.23 -16.29 4.62
N PRO A 183 15.06 -15.61 4.64
CA PRO A 183 14.22 -15.59 3.46
C PRO A 183 15.12 -15.22 2.27
N PRO A 184 14.99 -15.90 1.12
CA PRO A 184 15.79 -15.56 -0.05
C PRO A 184 15.67 -14.04 -0.24
N PRO A 185 16.79 -13.35 -0.58
CA PRO A 185 16.81 -11.89 -0.64
C PRO A 185 15.57 -11.41 -1.40
N THR A 186 14.72 -10.65 -0.71
CA THR A 186 13.48 -10.14 -1.31
C THR A 186 13.89 -9.25 -2.48
N GLY A 187 13.30 -9.51 -3.64
CA GLY A 187 13.54 -8.72 -4.85
C GLY A 187 13.34 -7.22 -4.60
N ILE A 188 14.12 -6.38 -5.29
CA ILE A 188 13.97 -4.93 -5.20
C ILE A 188 12.86 -4.49 -6.15
N ALA A 189 11.90 -3.71 -5.65
CA ALA A 189 10.88 -3.08 -6.47
C ALA A 189 11.14 -1.57 -6.54
N LEU A 190 11.18 -0.99 -7.74
CA LEU A 190 11.26 0.46 -7.92
C LEU A 190 9.86 1.03 -8.07
N MET A 191 9.50 1.97 -7.21
CA MET A 191 8.20 2.63 -7.22
C MET A 191 8.35 4.11 -7.54
N PHE A 192 7.59 4.59 -8.52
CA PHE A 192 7.64 5.97 -8.98
C PHE A 192 6.34 6.71 -8.63
N PRO A 193 6.42 7.83 -7.88
CA PRO A 193 5.24 8.61 -7.54
C PRO A 193 4.64 9.29 -8.79
N GLY A 194 3.34 9.59 -8.71
CA GLY A 194 2.63 10.37 -9.72
C GLY A 194 2.51 11.85 -9.34
N GLN A 195 1.62 12.56 -10.04
CA GLN A 195 1.19 13.91 -9.68
C GLN A 195 0.66 13.95 -8.24
N GLY A 196 0.97 15.03 -7.52
CA GLY A 196 0.66 15.24 -6.10
C GLY A 196 1.87 15.18 -5.17
N SER A 197 3.05 14.77 -5.66
CA SER A 197 4.31 14.74 -4.89
C SER A 197 5.33 15.80 -5.33
N GLN A 198 4.96 16.68 -6.26
CA GLN A 198 5.78 17.81 -6.68
C GLN A 198 5.89 18.85 -5.56
N TYR A 199 7.02 19.56 -5.52
CA TYR A 199 7.21 20.69 -4.62
C TYR A 199 8.25 21.65 -5.22
N VAL A 200 8.11 22.95 -4.94
CA VAL A 200 9.10 23.95 -5.33
C VAL A 200 10.43 23.68 -4.61
N GLY A 201 11.52 23.66 -5.37
CA GLY A 201 12.84 23.26 -4.90
C GLY A 201 13.16 21.78 -5.14
N MET A 202 12.25 21.01 -5.76
CA MET A 202 12.59 19.67 -6.27
C MET A 202 13.72 19.78 -7.30
N LEU A 203 14.50 18.71 -7.47
CA LEU A 203 15.71 18.64 -8.32
C LEU A 203 16.91 19.48 -7.87
N SER A 204 16.78 20.41 -6.92
CA SER A 204 17.87 21.30 -6.46
C SER A 204 19.18 20.56 -6.11
N ALA A 205 19.09 19.42 -5.44
CA ALA A 205 20.24 18.60 -5.06
C ALA A 205 20.93 17.86 -6.24
N LEU A 206 20.35 17.91 -7.43
CA LEU A 206 20.77 17.12 -8.60
C LEU A 206 21.06 17.96 -9.84
N VAL A 207 20.87 19.29 -9.78
CA VAL A 207 21.05 20.18 -10.94
C VAL A 207 22.47 20.19 -11.51
N ASP A 208 23.47 19.92 -10.66
CA ASP A 208 24.89 19.89 -11.06
C ASP A 208 25.32 18.52 -11.62
N ASP A 209 24.48 17.50 -11.49
CA ASP A 209 24.78 16.15 -11.96
C ASP A 209 24.86 16.13 -13.50
N PRO A 210 25.98 15.69 -14.11
CA PRO A 210 26.14 15.74 -15.57
C PRO A 210 25.08 14.97 -16.37
N GLU A 211 24.53 13.88 -15.81
CA GLU A 211 23.48 13.10 -16.46
C GLU A 211 22.13 13.82 -16.36
N VAL A 212 21.82 14.38 -15.18
CA VAL A 212 20.61 15.17 -14.96
C VAL A 212 20.62 16.44 -15.79
N ARG A 213 21.78 17.10 -15.95
CA ARG A 213 21.93 18.27 -16.86
C ARG A 213 21.57 17.93 -18.30
N LYS A 214 21.95 16.74 -18.79
CA LYS A 214 21.56 16.28 -20.13
C LYS A 214 20.05 16.00 -20.22
N MET A 215 19.46 15.42 -19.18
CA MET A 215 18.02 15.21 -19.09
C MET A 215 17.27 16.55 -19.10
N VAL A 216 17.70 17.53 -18.32
CA VAL A 216 17.13 18.90 -18.30
C VAL A 216 17.24 19.55 -19.67
N ALA A 217 18.40 19.47 -20.33
CA ALA A 217 18.56 20.02 -21.68
C ALA A 217 17.61 19.37 -22.70
N THR A 218 17.43 18.05 -22.61
CA THR A 218 16.50 17.29 -23.45
C THR A 218 15.05 17.68 -23.14
N ALA A 219 14.68 17.77 -21.86
CA ALA A 219 13.36 18.21 -21.43
C ALA A 219 13.06 19.63 -21.93
N LYS A 220 14.01 20.57 -21.83
CA LYS A 220 13.88 21.94 -22.35
C LYS A 220 13.62 21.96 -23.86
N LYS A 221 14.33 21.14 -24.62
CA LYS A 221 14.12 20.98 -26.07
C LYS A 221 12.72 20.45 -26.38
N VAL A 222 12.28 19.39 -25.70
CA VAL A 222 10.96 18.77 -25.93
C VAL A 222 9.82 19.70 -25.51
N MET A 223 9.95 20.36 -24.37
CA MET A 223 8.90 21.23 -23.83
C MET A 223 8.80 22.57 -24.56
N GLY A 224 9.92 23.10 -25.06
CA GLY A 224 10.01 24.44 -25.64
C GLY A 224 10.15 25.56 -24.59
N TYR A 225 10.26 25.21 -23.31
CA TYR A 225 10.49 26.10 -22.19
C TYR A 225 11.31 25.37 -21.10
N ASP A 226 11.83 26.13 -20.14
CA ASP A 226 12.67 25.58 -19.08
C ASP A 226 11.84 25.04 -17.92
N ILE A 227 11.53 23.74 -17.96
CA ILE A 227 10.76 23.11 -16.88
C ILE A 227 11.51 23.08 -15.53
N LEU A 228 12.85 23.17 -15.56
CA LEU A 228 13.64 23.19 -14.34
C LEU A 228 13.40 24.48 -13.54
N GLU A 229 13.11 25.59 -14.22
CA GLU A 229 12.78 26.86 -13.58
C GLU A 229 11.57 26.72 -12.66
N TYR A 230 10.49 26.09 -13.15
CA TYR A 230 9.30 25.80 -12.35
C TYR A 230 9.58 24.82 -11.21
N CYS A 231 10.43 23.81 -11.43
CA CYS A 231 10.81 22.85 -10.40
C CYS A 231 11.57 23.51 -9.25
N LEU A 232 12.45 24.48 -9.54
CA LEU A 232 13.33 25.10 -8.55
C LEU A 232 12.72 26.33 -7.89
N GLN A 233 12.04 27.17 -8.67
CA GLN A 233 11.65 28.52 -8.25
C GLN A 233 10.13 28.70 -8.19
N GLY A 234 9.36 27.80 -8.81
CA GLY A 234 7.91 27.93 -8.92
C GLY A 234 7.50 28.98 -9.98
N PRO A 235 6.34 29.64 -9.83
CA PRO A 235 5.43 29.60 -8.69
C PRO A 235 4.73 28.23 -8.53
N ASN A 236 4.30 27.89 -7.31
CA ASN A 236 3.72 26.57 -7.00
C ASN A 236 2.46 26.30 -7.84
N GLU A 237 1.65 27.33 -8.08
CA GLU A 237 0.45 27.29 -8.90
C GLU A 237 0.76 26.83 -10.34
N LYS A 238 1.92 27.23 -10.88
CA LYS A 238 2.33 26.80 -12.22
C LYS A 238 2.88 25.38 -12.22
N LEU A 239 3.47 24.93 -11.12
CA LEU A 239 3.93 23.55 -10.96
C LEU A 239 2.77 22.58 -10.69
N GLU A 240 1.62 23.08 -10.21
CA GLU A 240 0.37 22.33 -10.01
C GLU A 240 -0.45 22.18 -11.30
N ASP A 241 -0.25 23.05 -12.30
CA ASP A 241 -0.83 22.92 -13.63
C ASP A 241 -0.47 21.55 -14.22
N THR A 242 -1.47 20.72 -14.51
CA THR A 242 -1.30 19.35 -15.02
C THR A 242 -0.35 19.26 -16.21
N SER A 243 -0.36 20.28 -17.09
CA SER A 243 0.50 20.35 -18.28
C SER A 243 1.99 20.54 -17.96
N VAL A 244 2.30 21.09 -16.78
CA VAL A 244 3.66 21.32 -16.26
C VAL A 244 4.04 20.26 -15.24
N CYS A 245 3.13 19.92 -14.33
CA CYS A 245 3.32 18.98 -13.24
C CYS A 245 3.75 17.60 -13.76
N GLN A 246 3.08 17.11 -14.82
CA GLN A 246 3.35 15.78 -15.33
C GLN A 246 4.77 15.62 -15.91
N PRO A 247 5.22 16.48 -16.84
CA PRO A 247 6.60 16.41 -17.30
C PRO A 247 7.62 16.70 -16.18
N ALA A 248 7.30 17.57 -15.21
CA ALA A 248 8.19 17.88 -14.09
C ALA A 248 8.42 16.66 -13.18
N MET A 249 7.35 15.94 -12.85
CA MET A 249 7.41 14.72 -12.04
C MET A 249 8.11 13.57 -12.77
N PHE A 250 7.94 13.46 -14.10
CA PHE A 250 8.68 12.49 -14.90
C PHE A 250 10.19 12.77 -14.88
N LEU A 251 10.60 14.03 -15.13
CA LEU A 251 11.99 14.47 -14.99
C LEU A 251 12.54 14.21 -13.58
N GLY A 252 11.75 14.53 -12.55
CA GLY A 252 12.05 14.27 -11.14
C GLY A 252 12.34 12.80 -10.85
N GLY A 253 11.46 11.91 -11.30
CA GLY A 253 11.61 10.47 -11.10
C GLY A 253 12.84 9.89 -11.81
N MET A 254 13.12 10.32 -13.04
CA MET A 254 14.31 9.88 -13.78
C MET A 254 15.61 10.43 -13.19
N ALA A 255 15.62 11.68 -12.73
CA ALA A 255 16.76 12.24 -11.99
C ALA A 255 17.00 11.51 -10.65
N GLY A 256 15.92 11.16 -9.95
CA GLY A 256 15.98 10.33 -8.75
C GLY A 256 16.59 8.95 -9.02
N LEU A 257 16.28 8.34 -10.18
CA LEU A 257 16.88 7.08 -10.61
C LEU A 257 18.39 7.20 -10.86
N VAL A 258 18.85 8.32 -11.44
CA VAL A 258 20.29 8.62 -11.59
C VAL A 258 20.99 8.65 -10.23
N LYS A 259 20.42 9.37 -9.26
CA LYS A 259 20.95 9.41 -7.89
C LYS A 259 20.98 8.02 -7.27
N LEU A 260 19.88 7.28 -7.38
CA LEU A 260 19.77 5.94 -6.82
C LEU A 260 20.80 4.98 -7.43
N ARG A 261 21.05 5.06 -8.74
CA ARG A 261 22.07 4.23 -9.41
C ARG A 261 23.48 4.51 -8.87
N LYS A 262 23.79 5.76 -8.53
CA LYS A 262 25.09 6.15 -7.96
C LYS A 262 25.25 5.69 -6.50
N GLU A 263 24.16 5.69 -5.73
CA GLU A 263 24.18 5.31 -4.32
C GLU A 263 24.01 3.80 -4.09
N ARG A 264 23.24 3.14 -4.94
CA ARG A 264 22.83 1.73 -4.84
C ARG A 264 22.66 1.12 -6.25
N PRO A 265 23.75 0.91 -6.99
CA PRO A 265 23.69 0.40 -8.37
C PRO A 265 22.91 -0.91 -8.47
N GLU A 266 23.07 -1.82 -7.50
CA GLU A 266 22.36 -3.10 -7.47
C GLU A 266 20.84 -2.97 -7.39
N ALA A 267 20.33 -1.86 -6.83
CA ALA A 267 18.90 -1.59 -6.76
C ALA A 267 18.30 -1.18 -8.11
N VAL A 268 19.12 -0.56 -8.97
CA VAL A 268 18.71 -0.08 -10.30
C VAL A 268 19.01 -1.10 -11.39
N ASP A 269 20.09 -1.87 -11.25
CA ASP A 269 20.53 -2.81 -12.27
C ASP A 269 19.78 -4.15 -12.23
N ARG A 270 19.15 -4.49 -11.09
CA ARG A 270 18.45 -5.77 -10.89
C ARG A 270 17.09 -5.64 -10.18
N PRO A 271 16.21 -4.69 -10.53
CA PRO A 271 14.86 -4.66 -9.97
C PRO A 271 14.09 -5.90 -10.42
N THR A 272 13.32 -6.48 -9.52
CA THR A 272 12.39 -7.58 -9.81
C THR A 272 11.12 -7.07 -10.48
N CYS A 273 10.72 -5.83 -10.16
CA CYS A 273 9.65 -5.13 -10.83
C CYS A 273 9.84 -3.61 -10.71
N VAL A 274 9.18 -2.90 -11.62
CA VAL A 274 8.97 -1.45 -11.54
C VAL A 274 7.48 -1.18 -11.60
N ALA A 275 7.02 -0.14 -10.93
CA ALA A 275 5.62 0.29 -10.99
C ALA A 275 5.54 1.79 -10.71
N GLY A 276 4.49 2.44 -11.22
CA GLY A 276 4.23 3.82 -10.82
C GLY A 276 2.76 4.16 -10.71
N LEU A 277 2.48 5.24 -9.98
CA LEU A 277 1.12 5.70 -9.75
C LEU A 277 0.72 6.70 -10.83
N SER A 278 -0.26 6.36 -11.67
CA SER A 278 -0.79 7.24 -12.73
C SER A 278 0.33 7.73 -13.66
N LEU A 279 0.76 9.00 -13.56
CA LEU A 279 1.92 9.50 -14.27
C LEU A 279 3.19 8.72 -13.98
N GLY A 280 3.38 8.27 -12.73
CA GLY A 280 4.57 7.52 -12.34
C GLY A 280 4.76 6.25 -13.16
N GLU A 281 3.69 5.70 -13.75
CA GLU A 281 3.78 4.53 -14.62
C GLU A 281 4.62 4.82 -15.88
N TYR A 282 4.58 6.04 -16.41
CA TYR A 282 5.45 6.46 -17.52
C TYR A 282 6.93 6.47 -17.09
N THR A 283 7.20 6.95 -15.87
CA THR A 283 8.55 6.90 -15.29
C THR A 283 9.01 5.45 -15.09
N ALA A 284 8.12 4.56 -14.62
CA ALA A 284 8.40 3.14 -14.45
C ALA A 284 8.72 2.46 -15.79
N LEU A 285 7.91 2.70 -16.83
CA LEU A 285 8.13 2.17 -18.18
C LEU A 285 9.45 2.70 -18.79
N CYS A 286 9.78 3.97 -18.59
CA CYS A 286 11.07 4.53 -19.01
C CYS A 286 12.24 3.88 -18.26
N ALA A 287 12.13 3.72 -16.94
CA ALA A 287 13.13 3.05 -16.12
C ALA A 287 13.34 1.57 -16.51
N ALA A 288 12.28 0.90 -16.98
CA ALA A 288 12.34 -0.45 -17.55
C ALA A 288 12.88 -0.52 -18.98
N GLY A 289 13.14 0.63 -19.63
CA GLY A 289 13.67 0.69 -20.99
C GLY A 289 12.64 0.43 -22.09
N VAL A 290 11.35 0.60 -21.81
CA VAL A 290 10.28 0.47 -22.82
C VAL A 290 10.38 1.58 -23.87
N PHE A 291 10.80 2.77 -23.45
CA PHE A 291 11.09 3.92 -24.30
C PHE A 291 12.22 4.76 -23.69
N THR A 292 12.83 5.60 -24.52
CA THR A 292 13.90 6.52 -24.14
C THR A 292 13.37 7.69 -23.31
N PHE A 293 14.27 8.42 -22.63
CA PHE A 293 13.90 9.61 -21.88
C PHE A 293 13.25 10.69 -22.76
N GLU A 294 13.75 10.90 -23.99
CA GLU A 294 13.19 11.90 -24.93
C GLU A 294 11.77 11.52 -25.35
N GLU A 295 11.53 10.26 -25.76
CA GLU A 295 10.19 9.75 -26.08
C GLU A 295 9.26 9.82 -24.86
N GLY A 296 9.76 9.49 -23.67
CA GLY A 296 9.01 9.60 -22.42
C GLY A 296 8.58 11.03 -22.13
N MET A 297 9.47 12.00 -22.32
CA MET A 297 9.17 13.43 -22.20
C MET A 297 8.09 13.87 -23.19
N GLU A 298 8.12 13.39 -24.44
CA GLU A 298 7.09 13.68 -25.44
C GLU A 298 5.72 13.10 -25.04
N LEU A 299 5.70 11.86 -24.56
CA LEU A 299 4.47 11.19 -24.09
C LEU A 299 3.83 11.91 -22.90
N VAL A 300 4.62 12.26 -21.88
CA VAL A 300 4.07 12.95 -20.69
C VAL A 300 3.68 14.40 -20.98
N LYS A 301 4.33 15.06 -21.96
CA LYS A 301 3.89 16.36 -22.47
C LYS A 301 2.51 16.25 -23.11
N LEU A 302 2.32 15.30 -24.02
CA LEU A 302 1.04 15.06 -24.69
C LEU A 302 -0.06 14.71 -23.69
N ARG A 303 0.23 13.83 -22.73
CA ARG A 303 -0.72 13.44 -21.69
C ARG A 303 -1.08 14.62 -20.78
N GLY A 304 -0.09 15.39 -20.32
CA GLY A 304 -0.32 16.55 -19.47
C GLY A 304 -1.19 17.61 -20.15
N ALA A 305 -0.94 17.88 -21.44
CA ALA A 305 -1.76 18.78 -22.25
C ALA A 305 -3.19 18.25 -22.41
N ALA A 306 -3.36 17.01 -22.87
CA ALA A 306 -4.67 16.42 -23.10
C ALA A 306 -5.52 16.33 -21.81
N MET A 307 -4.90 16.03 -20.67
CA MET A 307 -5.60 16.02 -19.38
C MET A 307 -5.92 17.43 -18.89
N GLY A 308 -5.06 18.41 -19.16
CA GLY A 308 -5.34 19.83 -18.84
C GLY A 308 -6.48 20.41 -19.68
N GLU A 309 -6.60 20.03 -20.95
CA GLU A 309 -7.70 20.45 -21.83
C GLU A 309 -9.06 19.85 -21.44
N ALA A 310 -9.05 18.70 -20.76
CA ALA A 310 -10.26 17.98 -20.35
C ALA A 310 -10.76 18.32 -18.94
N ALA A 311 -10.03 19.16 -18.19
CA ALA A 311 -10.33 19.55 -16.81
C ALA A 311 -11.18 20.83 -16.75
#